data_AF-A0A250WVB0-F1
#
_entry.id   AF-A0A250WVB0-F1
#
_cell.length_a   1.000
_cell.length_b   1.000
_cell.length_c   1.000
_cell.angle_alpha   90.00
_cell.angle_beta   90.00
_cell.angle_gamma   90.00
#
_symmetry.space_group_name_H-M   'P 1'
#
loop_
_entity.id
_entity.type
_entity.pdbx_description
1 polymer ?
#
loop_
_entity_poly.entity_id
_entity_poly.type
_entity_poly.pdbx_seq_one_letter_code
_entity_poly.pdbx_strand_id
1 'polypeptide(L)'
;MCRSSSTHHDSNVTDSHRLVNLILFGNKLENRAEVNKIVNSLAASKLIFKESNLAGGPWVVVHNEGVVQLWRAVFEIFNIFTNNAQTAEDRDFASQTFDPESRTAVNRAEYMRGKIEVLANGTYQPEDDSLNCPKRIKVKIEGGLLRLRDTEIQLPFIQGTGTFDVMYVDECLRIFRSGNSLVVQIKKSFLDNMIAGRIRVENQVPNIY
;
A
#
# COMPACT_ATOMS: atom_id res chain seq x y z
N MET A 1 -6.95 -37.40 6.57
CA MET A 1 -5.58 -36.89 6.83
C MET A 1 -5.25 -35.86 5.76
N CYS A 2 -5.48 -34.57 6.03
CA CYS A 2 -5.03 -33.46 5.18
C CYS A 2 -3.87 -32.75 5.90
N ARG A 3 -2.64 -33.04 5.49
CA ARG A 3 -1.43 -32.35 5.94
C ARG A 3 -0.67 -31.93 4.67
N SER A 4 -0.85 -30.69 4.22
CA SER A 4 0.08 -30.00 3.29
C SER A 4 -0.37 -28.57 2.94
N SER A 5 -0.67 -27.72 3.94
CA SER A 5 -1.01 -26.31 3.67
C SER A 5 -0.33 -25.27 4.58
N SER A 6 0.57 -25.67 5.50
CA SER A 6 1.26 -24.69 6.37
C SER A 6 2.52 -24.09 5.73
N THR A 7 3.27 -24.85 4.94
CA THR A 7 4.62 -24.44 4.48
C THR A 7 4.62 -23.24 3.53
N HIS A 8 3.60 -23.10 2.67
CA HIS A 8 3.49 -21.96 1.75
C HIS A 8 3.01 -20.68 2.43
N HIS A 9 2.31 -20.80 3.55
CA HIS A 9 1.87 -19.62 4.30
C HIS A 9 3.06 -18.98 5.03
N ASP A 10 3.92 -19.82 5.63
CA ASP A 10 5.09 -19.38 6.39
C ASP A 10 6.14 -18.68 5.51
N SER A 11 6.33 -19.13 4.26
CA SER A 11 7.27 -18.49 3.33
C SER A 11 6.82 -17.08 2.91
N ASN A 12 5.52 -16.88 2.66
CA ASN A 12 5.00 -15.59 2.23
C ASN A 12 5.02 -14.55 3.35
N VAL A 13 4.69 -14.95 4.58
CA VAL A 13 4.82 -14.06 5.76
C VAL A 13 6.27 -13.63 5.94
N THR A 14 7.21 -14.55 5.78
CA THR A 14 8.65 -14.27 5.84
C THR A 14 9.07 -13.27 4.76
N ASP A 15 8.66 -13.49 3.51
CA ASP A 15 8.96 -12.60 2.38
C ASP A 15 8.31 -11.22 2.55
N SER A 16 7.07 -11.14 3.03
CA SER A 16 6.39 -9.87 3.36
C SER A 16 7.21 -9.07 4.39
N HIS A 17 7.57 -9.67 5.53
CA HIS A 17 8.36 -8.99 6.56
C HIS A 17 9.74 -8.58 6.06
N ARG A 18 10.39 -9.45 5.28
CA ARG A 18 11.69 -9.17 4.67
C ARG A 18 11.62 -8.00 3.69
N LEU A 19 10.58 -7.94 2.85
CA LEU A 19 10.32 -6.83 1.95
C LEU A 19 10.17 -5.52 2.72
N VAL A 20 9.36 -5.50 3.78
CA VAL A 20 9.17 -4.31 4.61
C VAL A 20 10.49 -3.86 5.24
N ASN A 21 11.27 -4.77 5.81
CA ASN A 21 12.56 -4.44 6.39
C ASN A 21 13.53 -3.84 5.37
N LEU A 22 13.63 -4.42 4.18
CA LEU A 22 14.50 -3.93 3.12
C LEU A 22 14.11 -2.53 2.66
N ILE A 23 12.81 -2.23 2.61
CA ILE A 23 12.29 -0.91 2.25
C ILE A 23 12.56 0.11 3.36
N LEU A 24 12.35 -0.25 4.63
CA LEU A 24 12.42 0.70 5.76
C LEU A 24 13.85 0.97 6.27
N PHE A 25 14.66 -0.07 6.37
CA PHE A 25 15.96 -0.02 7.06
C PHE A 25 17.14 -0.29 6.13
N GLY A 26 16.84 -0.64 4.89
CA GLY A 26 17.84 -1.03 3.91
C GLY A 26 18.50 0.15 3.18
N ASN A 27 19.68 -0.10 2.62
CA ASN A 27 20.33 0.86 1.73
C ASN A 27 19.55 0.97 0.41
N LYS A 28 18.99 2.16 0.12
CA LYS A 28 18.06 2.39 -1.00
C LYS A 28 18.61 1.96 -2.37
N LEU A 29 19.91 2.14 -2.62
CA LEU A 29 20.51 1.84 -3.93
C LEU A 29 20.83 0.35 -4.10
N GLU A 30 21.34 -0.29 -3.06
CA GLU A 30 21.74 -1.71 -3.11
C GLU A 30 20.54 -2.65 -3.06
N ASN A 31 19.44 -2.22 -2.45
CA ASN A 31 18.30 -3.09 -2.20
C ASN A 31 17.25 -3.13 -3.30
N ARG A 32 17.35 -2.28 -4.33
CA ARG A 32 16.30 -2.21 -5.36
C ARG A 32 16.11 -3.55 -6.09
N ALA A 33 17.20 -4.22 -6.44
CA ALA A 33 17.14 -5.53 -7.09
C ALA A 33 16.49 -6.59 -6.20
N GLU A 34 16.80 -6.60 -4.90
CA GLU A 34 16.24 -7.56 -3.95
C GLU A 34 14.76 -7.26 -3.62
N VAL A 35 14.40 -5.98 -3.47
CA VAL A 35 13.00 -5.53 -3.33
C VAL A 35 12.18 -6.02 -4.53
N ASN A 36 12.67 -5.81 -5.75
CA ASN A 36 11.98 -6.25 -6.95
C ASN A 36 11.87 -7.77 -7.04
N LYS A 37 12.92 -8.50 -6.63
CA LYS A 37 12.90 -9.96 -6.56
C LYS A 37 11.81 -10.46 -5.60
N ILE A 38 11.71 -9.89 -4.40
CA ILE A 38 10.71 -10.31 -3.40
C ILE A 38 9.30 -9.90 -3.85
N VAL A 39 9.12 -8.68 -4.37
CA VAL A 39 7.83 -8.24 -4.94
C VAL A 39 7.37 -9.19 -6.04
N ASN A 40 8.26 -9.60 -6.94
CA ASN A 40 7.94 -10.56 -8.00
C ASN A 40 7.63 -11.96 -7.44
N SER A 41 8.34 -12.41 -6.40
CA SER A 41 8.05 -13.67 -5.68
C SER A 41 6.64 -13.64 -5.08
N LEU A 42 6.31 -12.59 -4.33
CA LEU A 42 5.00 -12.40 -3.71
C LEU A 42 3.89 -12.31 -4.77
N ALA A 43 4.10 -11.58 -5.86
CA ALA A 43 3.14 -11.49 -6.97
C ALA A 43 2.94 -12.84 -7.70
N ALA A 44 3.97 -13.69 -7.77
CA ALA A 44 3.91 -15.00 -8.40
C ALA A 44 3.26 -16.09 -7.51
N SER A 45 3.09 -15.83 -6.21
CA SER A 45 2.52 -16.78 -5.25
C SER A 45 1.07 -17.17 -5.51
N LYS A 46 0.32 -16.35 -6.28
CA LYS A 46 -1.10 -16.57 -6.63
C LYS A 46 -1.98 -16.89 -5.42
N LEU A 47 -1.76 -16.21 -4.30
CA LEU A 47 -2.58 -16.36 -3.11
C LEU A 47 -4.06 -16.12 -3.41
N ILE A 48 -4.92 -16.76 -2.60
CA ILE A 48 -6.36 -16.50 -2.62
C ILE A 48 -6.59 -15.01 -2.29
N PHE A 49 -7.27 -14.32 -3.19
CA PHE A 49 -7.69 -12.94 -3.00
C PHE A 49 -8.83 -12.90 -1.97
N LYS A 50 -8.52 -12.37 -0.79
CA LYS A 50 -9.51 -12.10 0.26
C LYS A 50 -9.78 -10.60 0.28
N GLU A 51 -10.94 -10.19 -0.22
CA GLU A 51 -11.31 -8.76 -0.31
C GLU A 51 -11.28 -8.08 1.07
N SER A 52 -11.62 -8.80 2.14
CA SER A 52 -11.51 -8.33 3.53
C SER A 52 -10.11 -7.83 3.90
N ASN A 53 -9.06 -8.32 3.26
CA ASN A 53 -7.68 -7.90 3.52
C ASN A 53 -7.37 -6.51 2.91
N LEU A 54 -8.23 -5.97 2.04
CA LEU A 54 -8.10 -4.57 1.60
C LEU A 54 -8.53 -3.57 2.69
N ALA A 55 -9.31 -4.03 3.68
CA ALA A 55 -9.89 -3.22 4.75
C ALA A 55 -8.89 -2.90 5.88
N GLY A 56 -9.41 -2.27 6.95
CA GLY A 56 -8.68 -2.01 8.19
C GLY A 56 -7.61 -0.92 8.08
N GLY A 57 -7.67 -0.07 7.05
CA GLY A 57 -6.72 1.03 6.83
C GLY A 57 -6.65 2.06 7.98
N PRO A 58 -5.70 3.00 7.92
CA PRO A 58 -5.03 3.49 6.70
C PRO A 58 -3.85 2.64 6.24
N TRP A 59 -3.65 2.57 4.92
CA TRP A 59 -2.51 1.92 4.27
C TRP A 59 -1.61 2.95 3.62
N VAL A 60 -0.30 2.89 3.87
CA VAL A 60 0.70 3.88 3.46
C VAL A 60 1.55 3.31 2.32
N VAL A 61 1.85 4.12 1.31
CA VAL A 61 2.79 3.76 0.25
C VAL A 61 4.22 3.80 0.80
N VAL A 62 4.95 2.70 0.66
CA VAL A 62 6.35 2.59 1.13
C VAL A 62 7.35 2.34 0.01
N HIS A 63 6.89 1.85 -1.14
CA HIS A 63 7.70 1.66 -2.33
C HIS A 63 6.84 1.85 -3.58
N ASN A 64 7.41 2.48 -4.59
CA ASN A 64 6.79 2.68 -5.88
C ASN A 64 7.80 2.55 -7.01
N GLU A 65 7.40 1.88 -8.09
CA GLU A 65 8.12 1.86 -9.36
C GLU A 65 7.25 2.39 -10.48
N GLY A 66 7.86 3.07 -11.44
CA GLY A 66 7.15 3.66 -12.59
C GLY A 66 6.48 4.99 -12.28
N VAL A 67 5.77 5.51 -13.29
CA VAL A 67 5.05 6.78 -13.21
C VAL A 67 3.70 6.52 -12.55
N VAL A 68 3.62 6.75 -11.24
CA VAL A 68 2.42 6.47 -10.44
C VAL A 68 1.26 7.35 -10.92
N GLN A 69 0.37 6.82 -11.76
CA GLN A 69 -0.66 7.65 -12.41
C GLN A 69 -1.78 8.10 -11.47
N LEU A 70 -2.25 7.23 -10.57
CA LEU A 70 -3.31 7.55 -9.60
C LEU A 70 -2.86 8.55 -8.53
N TRP A 71 -1.57 8.56 -8.21
CA TRP A 71 -1.00 9.43 -7.19
C TRP A 71 -0.32 10.66 -7.76
N ARG A 72 -0.09 10.76 -9.07
CA ARG A 72 0.75 11.81 -9.66
C ARG A 72 0.31 13.23 -9.31
N ALA A 73 -0.98 13.53 -9.41
CA ALA A 73 -1.53 14.84 -9.07
C ALA A 73 -1.44 15.14 -7.56
N VAL A 74 -1.49 14.09 -6.75
CA VAL A 74 -1.34 14.14 -5.31
C VAL A 74 0.17 14.32 -5.07
N PHE A 75 1.00 13.29 -5.27
CA PHE A 75 2.45 13.19 -5.06
C PHE A 75 3.34 14.31 -5.66
N GLU A 76 3.05 14.86 -6.86
CA GLU A 76 3.87 15.96 -7.41
C GLU A 76 3.72 17.25 -6.58
N ILE A 77 2.61 17.42 -5.84
CA ILE A 77 2.47 18.47 -4.83
C ILE A 77 3.27 18.12 -3.53
N PHE A 78 3.53 16.83 -3.24
CA PHE A 78 4.17 16.34 -1.99
C PHE A 78 5.67 16.51 -1.95
N ASN A 79 6.36 16.39 -3.08
CA ASN A 79 7.82 16.44 -3.11
C ASN A 79 8.39 17.84 -2.77
N ILE A 80 7.54 18.88 -2.71
CA ILE A 80 7.96 20.23 -2.33
C ILE A 80 8.07 20.39 -0.81
N PHE A 81 7.35 19.60 0.00
CA PHE A 81 7.17 19.88 1.44
C PHE A 81 7.80 18.86 2.42
N THR A 82 8.26 17.70 1.96
CA THR A 82 8.53 16.54 2.84
C THR A 82 9.98 16.30 3.28
N ASN A 83 10.95 17.11 2.85
CA ASN A 83 12.38 16.83 3.09
C ASN A 83 12.90 17.12 4.52
N ASN A 84 12.08 17.61 5.47
CA ASN A 84 12.56 18.09 6.78
C ASN A 84 11.84 17.50 8.02
N ALA A 85 11.07 16.42 7.89
CA ALA A 85 10.34 15.86 9.03
C ALA A 85 11.25 15.06 9.98
N GLN A 86 11.39 15.53 11.23
CA GLN A 86 12.25 14.91 12.26
C GLN A 86 11.56 13.77 13.02
N THR A 87 10.23 13.78 13.14
CA THR A 87 9.46 12.71 13.82
C THR A 87 8.39 12.09 12.91
N ALA A 88 7.83 10.94 13.29
CA ALA A 88 6.73 10.30 12.56
C ALA A 88 5.45 11.15 12.55
N GLU A 89 5.27 12.01 13.56
CA GLU A 89 4.14 12.95 13.70
C GLU A 89 4.30 14.19 12.80
N ASP A 90 5.52 14.45 12.33
CA ASP A 90 5.84 15.60 11.47
C ASP A 90 5.66 15.32 9.98
N ARG A 91 5.24 14.11 9.58
CA ARG A 91 5.23 13.68 8.18
C ARG A 91 3.87 13.86 7.54
N ASP A 92 3.85 14.57 6.42
CA ASP A 92 2.78 14.47 5.44
C ASP A 92 2.64 13.00 5.01
N PHE A 93 1.41 12.52 4.81
CA PHE A 93 1.19 11.14 4.42
C PHE A 93 0.12 10.98 3.36
N ALA A 94 0.40 10.03 2.48
CA ALA A 94 -0.55 9.52 1.50
C ALA A 94 -1.04 8.16 1.99
N SER A 95 -2.35 7.99 2.06
CA SER A 95 -2.96 6.72 2.48
C SER A 95 -4.18 6.36 1.65
N GLN A 96 -4.49 5.06 1.62
CA GLN A 96 -5.67 4.56 0.94
C GLN A 96 -6.44 3.60 1.84
N THR A 97 -7.75 3.81 1.93
CA THR A 97 -8.66 2.94 2.67
C THR A 97 -9.69 2.38 1.71
N PHE A 98 -9.93 1.08 1.80
CA PHE A 98 -11.05 0.42 1.13
C PHE A 98 -12.02 -0.08 2.19
N ASP A 99 -13.30 -0.05 1.84
CA ASP A 99 -14.35 -0.74 2.58
C ASP A 99 -14.96 -1.81 1.67
N PRO A 100 -14.66 -3.11 1.91
CA PRO A 100 -15.22 -4.22 1.15
C PRO A 100 -16.74 -4.39 1.25
N GLU A 101 -17.38 -3.91 2.31
CA GLU A 101 -18.82 -4.05 2.48
C GLU A 101 -19.57 -3.11 1.53
N SER A 102 -19.17 -1.84 1.51
CA SER A 102 -19.74 -0.82 0.61
C SER A 102 -19.04 -0.72 -0.74
N ARG A 103 -17.91 -1.42 -0.91
CA ARG A 103 -16.98 -1.32 -2.05
C ARG A 103 -16.56 0.12 -2.35
N THR A 104 -16.36 0.90 -1.30
CA THR A 104 -15.86 2.27 -1.41
C THR A 104 -14.35 2.32 -1.24
N ALA A 105 -13.74 3.34 -1.85
CA ALA A 105 -12.32 3.62 -1.77
C ALA A 105 -12.10 5.10 -1.47
N VAL A 106 -11.20 5.38 -0.54
CA VAL A 106 -10.79 6.74 -0.18
C VAL A 106 -9.28 6.82 -0.32
N ASN A 107 -8.80 7.63 -1.26
CA ASN A 107 -7.42 8.07 -1.27
C ASN A 107 -7.34 9.36 -0.46
N ARG A 108 -6.41 9.42 0.49
CA ARG A 108 -6.21 10.53 1.41
C ARG A 108 -4.78 11.02 1.35
N ALA A 109 -4.65 12.32 1.41
CA ALA A 109 -3.42 13.07 1.27
C ALA A 109 -3.41 14.16 2.33
N GLU A 110 -2.59 14.01 3.37
CA GLU A 110 -2.50 14.97 4.48
C GLU A 110 -1.23 15.80 4.36
N TYR A 111 -1.35 17.12 4.58
CA TYR A 111 -0.23 18.06 4.61
C TYR A 111 -0.27 18.97 5.84
N MET A 112 0.93 19.47 6.21
CA MET A 112 1.10 20.43 7.29
C MET A 112 0.49 19.96 8.62
N ARG A 113 0.61 18.66 8.92
CA ARG A 113 0.07 18.02 10.14
C ARG A 113 -1.46 18.16 10.23
N GLY A 114 -2.16 17.68 9.20
CA GLY A 114 -3.63 17.68 9.18
C GLY A 114 -4.29 19.01 8.84
N LYS A 115 -3.52 20.10 8.67
CA LYS A 115 -4.09 21.41 8.35
C LYS A 115 -4.67 21.46 6.95
N ILE A 116 -4.09 20.69 6.04
CA ILE A 116 -4.55 20.55 4.66
C ILE A 116 -4.75 19.06 4.40
N GLU A 117 -5.92 18.69 3.91
CA GLU A 117 -6.22 17.32 3.53
C GLU A 117 -6.89 17.31 2.17
N VAL A 118 -6.42 16.44 1.28
CA VAL A 118 -7.08 16.14 0.01
C VAL A 118 -7.60 14.70 0.08
N LEU A 119 -8.88 14.53 -0.19
CA LEU A 119 -9.53 13.24 -0.36
C LEU A 119 -9.93 13.06 -1.82
N ALA A 120 -9.86 11.83 -2.29
CA ALA A 120 -10.53 11.38 -3.50
C ALA A 120 -11.38 10.16 -3.13
N ASN A 121 -12.70 10.34 -3.23
CA ASN A 121 -13.68 9.31 -2.88
C ASN A 121 -14.17 8.61 -4.14
N GLY A 122 -14.42 7.32 -4.03
CA GLY A 122 -14.91 6.55 -5.14
C GLY A 122 -15.37 5.16 -4.74
N THR A 123 -15.61 4.37 -5.76
CA THR A 123 -15.99 2.96 -5.66
C THR A 123 -15.01 2.09 -6.41
N TYR A 124 -15.00 0.81 -6.08
CA TYR A 124 -14.22 -0.18 -6.79
C TYR A 124 -15.02 -1.47 -7.00
N GLN A 125 -14.64 -2.26 -8.00
CA GLN A 125 -15.29 -3.52 -8.31
C GLN A 125 -14.28 -4.49 -8.93
N PRO A 126 -14.21 -5.74 -8.46
CA PRO A 126 -13.43 -6.76 -9.15
C PRO A 126 -14.03 -7.08 -10.53
N GLU A 127 -13.20 -7.19 -11.56
CA GLU A 127 -13.67 -7.40 -12.96
C GLU A 127 -13.92 -8.87 -13.31
N ASP A 128 -13.33 -9.80 -12.56
CA ASP A 128 -13.47 -11.24 -12.79
C ASP A 128 -13.89 -11.98 -11.52
N ASP A 129 -14.21 -13.27 -11.66
CA ASP A 129 -14.53 -14.18 -10.55
C ASP A 129 -13.32 -15.02 -10.08
N SER A 130 -12.09 -14.68 -10.51
CA SER A 130 -10.88 -15.38 -10.05
C SER A 130 -10.77 -15.32 -8.54
N LEU A 131 -10.59 -16.47 -7.89
CA LEU A 131 -10.36 -16.53 -6.45
C LEU A 131 -8.93 -16.16 -6.07
N ASN A 132 -8.03 -16.00 -7.04
CA ASN A 132 -6.60 -15.82 -6.80
C ASN A 132 -6.08 -14.50 -7.34
N CYS A 133 -5.03 -13.98 -6.71
CA CYS A 133 -4.22 -12.90 -7.25
C CYS A 133 -3.45 -13.37 -8.50
N PRO A 134 -3.19 -12.47 -9.48
CA PRO A 134 -3.60 -11.08 -9.48
C PRO A 134 -5.11 -10.91 -9.70
N LYS A 135 -5.73 -10.00 -8.94
CA LYS A 135 -7.15 -9.66 -9.07
C LYS A 135 -7.30 -8.32 -9.77
N ARG A 136 -7.97 -8.26 -10.92
CA ARG A 136 -8.22 -6.98 -11.58
C ARG A 136 -9.37 -6.25 -10.92
N ILE A 137 -9.14 -4.99 -10.60
CA ILE A 137 -10.09 -4.08 -9.95
C ILE A 137 -10.33 -2.90 -10.87
N LYS A 138 -11.59 -2.65 -11.20
CA LYS A 138 -12.06 -1.40 -11.79
C LYS A 138 -12.34 -0.41 -10.68
N VAL A 139 -11.91 0.84 -10.86
CA VAL A 139 -12.20 1.94 -9.95
C VAL A 139 -12.92 3.07 -10.65
N LYS A 140 -13.74 3.77 -9.87
CA LYS A 140 -14.41 5.00 -10.26
C LYS A 140 -14.26 6.01 -9.14
N ILE A 141 -13.50 7.08 -9.38
CA ILE A 141 -13.41 8.23 -8.50
C ILE A 141 -14.55 9.18 -8.86
N GLU A 142 -15.34 9.55 -7.84
CA GLU A 142 -16.59 10.29 -8.01
C GLU A 142 -16.46 11.76 -7.62
N GLY A 143 -15.46 12.09 -6.79
CA GLY A 143 -15.18 13.46 -6.40
C GLY A 143 -13.98 13.55 -5.47
N GLY A 144 -13.45 14.76 -5.37
CA GLY A 144 -12.45 15.10 -4.36
C GLY A 144 -12.97 16.09 -3.32
N LEU A 145 -12.28 16.15 -2.20
CA LEU A 145 -12.52 17.11 -1.12
C LEU A 145 -11.18 17.69 -0.69
N LEU A 146 -11.08 19.02 -0.62
CA LEU A 146 -9.98 19.71 0.03
C LEU A 146 -10.48 20.23 1.39
N ARG A 147 -9.91 19.75 2.48
CA ARG A 147 -10.12 20.31 3.82
C ARG A 147 -8.97 21.22 4.19
N LEU A 148 -9.29 22.45 4.58
CA LEU A 148 -8.38 23.45 5.10
C LEU A 148 -8.86 23.84 6.51
N ARG A 149 -8.38 23.12 7.52
CA ARG A 149 -8.89 23.24 8.92
C ARG A 149 -10.41 23.09 8.98
N ASP A 150 -11.12 24.20 9.18
CA ASP A 150 -12.58 24.25 9.35
C ASP A 150 -13.34 24.47 8.03
N THR A 151 -12.62 24.60 6.92
CA THR A 151 -13.19 24.83 5.59
C THR A 151 -13.10 23.58 4.74
N GLU A 152 -14.22 23.17 4.13
CA GLU A 152 -14.27 22.10 3.15
C GLU A 152 -14.59 22.66 1.76
N ILE A 153 -13.76 22.32 0.78
CA ILE A 153 -13.90 22.74 -0.62
C ILE A 153 -14.07 21.49 -1.47
N GLN A 154 -15.24 21.34 -2.09
CA GLN A 154 -15.49 20.25 -3.04
C GLN A 154 -14.60 20.43 -4.28
N LEU A 155 -13.94 19.35 -4.70
CA LEU A 155 -13.08 19.31 -5.88
C LEU A 155 -13.74 18.42 -6.95
N PRO A 156 -14.77 18.91 -7.67
CA PRO A 156 -15.53 18.08 -8.62
C PRO A 156 -14.71 17.63 -9.83
N PHE A 157 -13.56 18.25 -10.07
CA PHE A 157 -12.64 17.87 -11.15
C PHE A 157 -11.79 16.63 -10.82
N ILE A 158 -11.73 16.20 -9.55
CA ILE A 158 -11.11 14.93 -9.18
C ILE A 158 -12.14 13.82 -9.41
N GLN A 159 -12.21 13.37 -10.65
CA GLN A 159 -13.11 12.31 -11.08
C GLN A 159 -12.45 11.50 -12.20
N GLY A 160 -12.86 10.24 -12.36
CA GLY A 160 -12.37 9.41 -13.44
C GLY A 160 -12.51 7.93 -13.15
N THR A 161 -12.27 7.12 -14.18
CA THR A 161 -12.26 5.67 -14.08
C THR A 161 -10.88 5.14 -14.38
N GLY A 162 -10.53 4.02 -13.76
CA GLY A 162 -9.28 3.33 -14.03
C GLY A 162 -9.38 1.85 -13.67
N THR A 163 -8.28 1.15 -13.89
CA THR A 163 -8.13 -0.24 -13.48
C THR A 163 -6.77 -0.45 -12.87
N PHE A 164 -6.68 -1.31 -11.86
CA PHE A 164 -5.42 -1.79 -11.32
C PHE A 164 -5.54 -3.27 -10.96
N ASP A 165 -4.41 -3.96 -10.85
CA ASP A 165 -4.35 -5.34 -10.40
C ASP A 165 -3.88 -5.38 -8.94
N VAL A 166 -4.58 -6.14 -8.08
CA VAL A 166 -4.08 -6.56 -6.77
C VAL A 166 -3.18 -7.77 -6.98
N MET A 167 -1.87 -7.54 -6.99
CA MET A 167 -0.87 -8.59 -7.24
C MET A 167 -0.68 -9.48 -6.01
N TYR A 168 -0.82 -8.91 -4.82
CA TYR A 168 -0.65 -9.57 -3.53
C TYR A 168 -1.41 -8.78 -2.46
N VAL A 169 -2.03 -9.46 -1.51
CA VAL A 169 -2.67 -8.83 -0.35
C VAL A 169 -2.71 -9.79 0.84
N ASP A 170 -2.21 -9.35 1.99
CA ASP A 170 -2.36 -9.99 3.29
C ASP A 170 -2.82 -8.97 4.35
N GLU A 171 -2.73 -9.33 5.63
CA GLU A 171 -3.20 -8.48 6.73
C GLU A 171 -2.37 -7.21 6.97
N CYS A 172 -1.14 -7.15 6.44
CA CYS A 172 -0.15 -6.11 6.72
C CYS A 172 0.42 -5.43 5.47
N LEU A 173 0.46 -6.15 4.34
CA LEU A 173 1.09 -5.76 3.09
C LEU A 173 0.13 -5.96 1.91
N ARG A 174 0.17 -5.02 0.96
CA ARG A 174 -0.47 -5.19 -0.34
C ARG A 174 0.36 -4.62 -1.47
N ILE A 175 0.27 -5.25 -2.63
CA ILE A 175 1.00 -4.88 -3.84
C ILE A 175 0.00 -4.66 -4.96
N PHE A 176 0.02 -3.46 -5.54
CA PHE A 176 -0.79 -3.08 -6.68
C PHE A 176 0.04 -2.87 -7.92
N ARG A 177 -0.55 -3.16 -9.09
CA ARG A 177 0.02 -2.84 -10.39
C ARG A 177 -0.99 -2.06 -11.23
N SER A 178 -0.53 -0.99 -11.88
CA SER A 178 -1.33 -0.20 -12.82
C SER A 178 -0.48 0.15 -14.04
N GLY A 179 -0.76 -0.47 -15.18
CA GLY A 179 0.13 -0.42 -16.35
C GLY A 179 1.54 -0.91 -15.99
N ASN A 180 2.54 -0.07 -16.25
CA ASN A 180 3.95 -0.35 -15.92
C ASN A 180 4.36 0.12 -14.51
N SER A 181 3.40 0.57 -13.68
CA SER A 181 3.69 1.04 -12.33
C SER A 181 3.34 0.00 -11.28
N LEU A 182 4.17 -0.08 -10.24
CA LEU A 182 3.98 -0.96 -9.10
C LEU A 182 3.99 -0.14 -7.81
N VAL A 183 3.11 -0.48 -6.88
CA VAL A 183 3.01 0.20 -5.59
C VAL A 183 2.94 -0.87 -4.49
N VAL A 184 3.80 -0.73 -3.49
CA VAL A 184 3.75 -1.52 -2.25
C VAL A 184 3.19 -0.63 -1.15
N GLN A 185 2.16 -1.12 -0.48
CA GLN A 185 1.54 -0.45 0.64
C GLN A 185 1.57 -1.33 1.88
N ILE A 186 1.75 -0.68 3.03
CA ILE A 186 1.77 -1.32 4.34
C ILE A 186 0.71 -0.67 5.22
N LYS A 187 0.04 -1.47 6.03
CA LYS A 187 -0.90 -0.98 7.04
C LYS A 187 -0.18 -0.09 8.04
N LYS A 188 -0.68 1.12 8.29
CA LYS A 188 0.01 2.12 9.13
C LYS A 188 0.34 1.60 10.52
N SER A 189 -0.58 0.88 11.16
CA SER A 189 -0.36 0.29 12.48
C SER A 189 0.80 -0.72 12.51
N PHE A 190 0.94 -1.52 11.46
CA PHE A 190 2.06 -2.46 11.31
C PHE A 190 3.39 -1.70 11.12
N LEU A 191 3.39 -0.68 10.26
CA LEU A 191 4.54 0.20 10.04
C LEU A 191 5.00 0.88 11.34
N ASP A 192 4.06 1.47 12.09
CA ASP A 192 4.35 2.17 13.35
C ASP A 192 4.94 1.20 14.40
N ASN A 193 4.43 -0.03 14.48
CA ASN A 193 4.96 -1.08 15.36
C ASN A 193 6.38 -1.52 14.98
N MET A 194 6.70 -1.60 13.68
CA MET A 194 8.06 -1.90 13.21
C MET A 194 9.04 -0.78 13.53
N ILE A 195 8.66 0.49 13.29
CA ILE A 195 9.50 1.65 13.59
C ILE A 195 9.76 1.77 15.09
N ALA A 196 8.76 1.48 15.93
CA ALA A 196 8.90 1.46 17.39
C ALA A 196 9.74 0.27 17.91
N GLY A 197 10.24 -0.61 17.03
CA GLY A 197 11.02 -1.79 17.41
C GLY A 197 10.21 -2.87 18.15
N ARG A 198 8.87 -2.77 18.12
CA ARG A 198 7.95 -3.72 18.78
C ARG A 198 7.78 -5.00 17.99
N ILE A 199 8.03 -4.94 16.69
CA ILE A 199 8.13 -6.10 15.81
C ILE A 199 9.60 -6.26 15.47
N ARG A 200 10.27 -7.22 16.12
CA ARG A 200 11.57 -7.68 15.68
C ARG A 200 11.35 -8.74 14.63
N VAL A 201 11.73 -8.44 13.40
CA VAL A 201 11.94 -9.50 12.42
C VAL A 201 13.20 -10.21 12.88
N GLU A 202 13.02 -11.36 13.54
CA GLU A 202 14.14 -12.24 13.79
C GLU A 202 14.70 -12.62 12.43
N ASN A 203 15.81 -11.98 12.05
CA ASN A 203 16.66 -12.49 11.01
C ASN A 203 17.19 -13.82 11.55
N GLN A 204 16.45 -14.91 11.33
CA GLN A 204 17.03 -16.24 11.38
C GLN A 204 18.01 -16.31 10.21
N VAL A 205 19.19 -15.73 10.40
CA VAL A 205 20.39 -16.19 9.71
C VAL A 205 20.65 -17.55 10.33
N PRO A 206 20.47 -18.67 9.61
CA PRO A 206 20.83 -19.96 10.17
C PRO A 206 22.30 -19.89 10.55
N ASN A 207 22.61 -20.18 11.82
CA ASN A 207 23.98 -20.41 12.25
C ASN A 207 24.49 -21.63 11.47
N ILE A 208 25.24 -21.38 10.40
CA ILE A 208 25.99 -22.41 9.70
C ILE A 208 27.29 -22.57 10.50
N TYR A 209 27.29 -23.52 11.44
CA TYR A 209 28.50 -24.10 12.02
C TYR A 209 28.67 -25.51 11.47
#